data_AF-A0A7S2GRE7-F1
#
_entry.id   AF-A0A7S2GRE7-F1
#
_cell.length_a   1.000
_cell.length_b   1.000
_cell.length_c   1.000
_cell.angle_alpha   90.00
_cell.angle_beta   90.00
_cell.angle_gamma   90.00
#
_symmetry.space_group_name_H-M   'P 1'
#
loop_
_entity.id
_entity.type
_entity.pdbx_description
1 polymer ?
#
loop_
_entity_poly.entity_id
_entity_poly.type
_entity_poly.pdbx_seq_one_letter_code
_entity_poly.pdbx_strand_id
1 'polypeptide(L)'
;VDFYSHSCGPCRMIAPAYRQLAEEFKGRAAFLKVDVNAAYDISSTSQVRAMPTFHFYLGSLQHSFQGADSKQLRSVTTNLVERAERAGTYVGLEVSADSLENFYR
;
A
#
# COMPACT_ATOMS: atom_id res chain seq x y z
N VAL A 1 1.29 2.15 1.11
CA VAL A 1 2.23 2.23 -0.03
C VAL A 1 2.94 0.89 -0.15
N ASP A 2 2.86 0.26 -1.31
CA ASP A 2 3.60 -0.95 -1.70
C ASP A 2 4.80 -0.54 -2.56
N PHE A 3 6.00 -0.68 -2.00
CA PHE A 3 7.25 -0.50 -2.73
C PHE A 3 7.64 -1.81 -3.39
N TYR A 4 7.58 -1.84 -4.73
CA TYR A 4 7.69 -3.05 -5.52
C TYR A 4 8.67 -2.89 -6.69
N SER A 5 8.92 -3.99 -7.40
CA SER A 5 9.57 -3.99 -8.71
C SER A 5 8.89 -5.02 -9.62
N HIS A 6 8.88 -4.80 -10.93
CA HIS A 6 8.31 -5.74 -11.91
C HIS A 6 9.02 -7.11 -11.91
N SER A 7 10.32 -7.12 -11.61
CA SER A 7 11.16 -8.35 -11.57
C SER A 7 11.15 -9.06 -10.21
N CYS A 8 10.23 -8.71 -9.31
CA CYS A 8 10.15 -9.28 -7.96
C CYS A 8 9.07 -10.37 -7.87
N GLY A 9 9.49 -11.63 -7.68
CA GLY A 9 8.59 -12.78 -7.50
C GLY A 9 7.59 -12.61 -6.34
N PRO A 10 8.05 -12.34 -5.11
CA PRO A 10 7.17 -12.10 -3.96
C PRO A 10 6.17 -10.95 -4.16
N CYS A 11 6.56 -9.90 -4.89
CA CYS A 11 5.68 -8.77 -5.21
C CYS A 11 4.50 -9.23 -6.07
N ARG A 12 4.74 -10.07 -7.08
CA ARG A 12 3.67 -10.65 -7.90
C ARG A 12 2.75 -11.55 -7.09
N MET A 13 3.29 -12.29 -6.12
CA MET A 13 2.50 -13.18 -5.25
C MET A 13 1.50 -12.42 -4.37
N ILE A 14 1.89 -11.27 -3.80
CA ILE A 14 1.02 -10.50 -2.90
C ILE A 14 0.11 -9.50 -3.62
N ALA A 15 0.41 -9.15 -4.88
CA ALA A 15 -0.37 -8.18 -5.66
C ALA A 15 -1.90 -8.46 -5.68
N PRO A 16 -2.40 -9.71 -5.81
CA PRO A 16 -3.83 -9.98 -5.74
C PRO A 16 -4.46 -9.63 -4.38
N ALA A 17 -3.76 -9.91 -3.28
CA ALA A 17 -4.22 -9.57 -1.93
C ALA A 17 -4.23 -8.04 -1.72
N TYR A 18 -3.20 -7.34 -2.23
CA TYR A 18 -3.15 -5.88 -2.21
C TYR A 18 -4.31 -5.26 -3.01
N ARG A 19 -4.63 -5.81 -4.19
CA ARG A 19 -5.80 -5.41 -5.00
C ARG A 19 -7.13 -5.62 -4.28
N GLN A 20 -7.31 -6.78 -3.68
CA GLN A 20 -8.54 -7.08 -2.96
C GLN A 20 -8.79 -6.09 -1.82
N LEU A 21 -7.75 -5.76 -1.05
CA LEU A 21 -7.86 -4.78 0.04
C LEU A 21 -8.13 -3.37 -0.48
N ALA A 22 -7.53 -2.98 -1.60
CA ALA A 22 -7.78 -1.67 -2.21
C ALA A 22 -9.25 -1.49 -2.62
N GLU A 23 -9.88 -2.53 -3.16
CA GLU A 23 -11.31 -2.50 -3.48
C GLU A 23 -12.19 -2.56 -2.22
N GLU A 24 -11.86 -3.43 -1.26
CA GLU A 24 -12.59 -3.58 0.01
C GLU A 24 -12.63 -2.29 0.84
N PHE A 25 -11.53 -1.53 0.84
CA PHE A 25 -11.39 -0.28 1.59
C PHE A 25 -11.47 0.96 0.69
N LYS A 26 -12.08 0.86 -0.48
CA LYS A 26 -12.30 1.97 -1.40
C LYS A 26 -13.04 3.12 -0.70
N GLY A 27 -12.53 4.34 -0.85
CA GLY A 27 -13.04 5.54 -0.19
C GLY A 27 -12.71 5.64 1.31
N ARG A 28 -12.12 4.60 1.91
CA ARG A 28 -11.74 4.55 3.33
C ARG A 28 -10.22 4.59 3.53
N ALA A 29 -9.46 4.07 2.57
CA ALA A 29 -8.01 4.15 2.53
C ALA A 29 -7.47 4.30 1.10
N ALA A 30 -6.35 4.99 0.95
CA ALA A 30 -5.62 5.09 -0.31
C ALA A 30 -4.55 3.99 -0.41
N PHE A 31 -4.53 3.28 -1.54
CA PHE A 31 -3.54 2.27 -1.87
C PHE A 31 -2.64 2.82 -2.97
N LEU A 32 -1.33 2.78 -2.75
CA LEU A 32 -0.32 3.40 -3.62
C LEU A 32 0.78 2.40 -3.86
N LYS A 33 1.32 2.36 -5.08
CA LYS A 33 2.42 1.50 -5.49
C LYS A 33 3.54 2.37 -6.00
N VAL A 34 4.76 2.06 -5.60
CA VAL A 34 5.98 2.76 -6.01
C VAL A 34 6.91 1.73 -6.62
N ASP A 35 7.18 1.86 -7.92
CA ASP A 35 8.24 1.09 -8.55
C ASP A 35 9.58 1.65 -8.12
N VAL A 36 10.35 0.86 -7.37
CA VAL A 36 11.65 1.27 -6.83
C VAL A 36 12.69 1.54 -7.90
N ASN A 37 12.51 0.98 -9.11
CA ASN A 37 13.40 1.22 -10.24
C ASN A 37 13.09 2.56 -10.93
N ALA A 38 11.82 2.96 -11.00
CA ALA A 38 11.40 4.22 -11.62
C ALA A 38 11.50 5.42 -10.67
N ALA A 39 11.30 5.18 -9.37
CA ALA A 39 11.28 6.21 -8.33
C ALA A 39 12.38 5.96 -7.29
N TYR A 40 13.65 5.92 -7.74
CA TYR A 40 14.80 5.58 -6.91
C TYR A 40 14.96 6.52 -5.71
N ASP A 41 14.86 7.84 -5.91
CA ASP A 41 15.05 8.83 -4.84
C ASP A 41 14.00 8.68 -3.73
N ILE A 42 12.74 8.46 -4.10
CA ILE A 42 11.64 8.22 -3.16
C ILE A 42 11.87 6.92 -2.39
N SER A 43 12.32 5.86 -3.07
CA SER A 43 12.53 4.55 -2.47
C SER A 43 13.71 4.55 -1.50
N SER A 44 14.79 5.26 -1.87
CA SER A 44 15.98 5.45 -1.05
C SER A 44 15.67 6.25 0.22
N THR A 45 15.00 7.40 0.07
CA THR A 45 14.59 8.23 1.22
C THR A 45 13.56 7.53 2.12
N SER A 46 12.77 6.62 1.55
CA SER A 46 11.85 5.74 2.30
C SER A 46 12.53 4.55 2.96
N GLN A 47 13.86 4.41 2.88
CA GLN A 47 14.63 3.32 3.49
C GLN A 47 14.19 1.91 3.05
N VAL A 48 13.70 1.77 1.81
CA VAL A 48 13.31 0.47 1.24
C VAL A 48 14.56 -0.35 0.94
N ARG A 49 14.69 -1.52 1.58
CA ARG A 49 15.86 -2.42 1.43
C ARG A 49 15.54 -3.76 0.78
N ALA A 50 14.26 -4.12 0.71
CA ALA A 50 13.78 -5.34 0.08
C ALA A 50 12.37 -5.12 -0.49
N MET A 51 11.95 -5.96 -1.43
CA MET A 51 10.62 -5.88 -2.02
C MET A 51 9.84 -7.18 -1.84
N PRO A 52 8.51 -7.11 -1.61
CA PRO A 52 7.77 -5.87 -1.37
C PRO A 52 8.09 -5.28 0.01
N THR A 53 8.06 -3.96 0.14
CA THR A 53 8.00 -3.26 1.43
C THR A 53 6.69 -2.49 1.49
N PHE A 54 5.92 -2.69 2.56
CA PHE A 54 4.66 -1.98 2.77
C PHE A 54 4.84 -0.93 3.85
N HIS A 55 4.49 0.31 3.52
CA HIS A 55 4.39 1.40 4.49
C HIS A 55 2.94 1.81 4.69
N PHE A 56 2.55 2.04 5.94
CA PHE A 56 1.22 2.44 6.33
C PHE A 56 1.26 3.78 7.05
N TYR A 57 0.42 4.72 6.61
CA TYR A 57 0.42 6.08 7.10
C TYR A 57 -0.95 6.45 7.66
N LEU A 58 -0.94 7.16 8.78
CA LEU A 58 -2.08 7.90 9.35
C LEU A 58 -1.48 9.17 9.96
N GLY A 59 -1.44 10.25 9.17
CA GLY A 59 -0.64 11.45 9.47
C GLY A 59 0.87 11.21 9.27
N SER A 60 1.46 10.32 10.07
CA SER A 60 2.85 9.87 9.97
C SER A 60 2.94 8.37 9.68
N LEU A 61 4.15 7.85 9.41
CA LEU A 61 4.39 6.42 9.24
C LEU A 61 4.03 5.68 10.54
N GLN A 62 3.00 4.85 10.50
CA GLN A 62 2.51 4.09 11.65
C GLN A 62 3.10 2.69 11.70
N HIS A 63 3.33 2.09 10.55
CA HIS A 63 3.84 0.73 10.44
C HIS A 63 4.55 0.51 9.13
N SER A 64 5.52 -0.41 9.14
CA SER A 64 6.17 -0.90 7.94
C SER A 64 6.56 -2.35 8.10
N PHE A 65 6.46 -3.13 7.03
CA PHE A 65 7.03 -4.48 7.01
C PHE A 65 7.50 -4.87 5.59
N GLN A 66 8.33 -5.91 5.52
CA GLN A 66 8.89 -6.44 4.27
C GLN A 66 8.37 -7.86 4.02
N GLY A 67 8.29 -8.24 2.75
CA GLY A 67 7.90 -9.58 2.33
C GLY A 67 6.41 -9.76 2.05
N ALA A 68 6.08 -10.90 1.44
CA ALA A 68 4.74 -11.20 0.94
C ALA A 68 3.83 -11.84 2.01
N ASP A 69 3.64 -11.17 3.15
CA ASP A 69 2.71 -11.61 4.20
C ASP A 69 1.31 -10.99 4.01
N SER A 70 0.40 -11.76 3.40
CA SER A 70 -0.97 -11.32 3.15
C SER A 70 -1.82 -11.19 4.42
N LYS A 71 -1.50 -11.95 5.48
CA LYS A 71 -2.22 -11.87 6.76
C LYS A 71 -1.85 -10.60 7.50
N GLN A 72 -0.56 -10.29 7.58
CA GLN A 72 -0.08 -9.04 8.17
C GLN A 72 -0.57 -7.83 7.37
N LEU A 73 -0.53 -7.88 6.04
CA LEU A 73 -1.06 -6.83 5.16
C LEU A 73 -2.52 -6.51 5.50
N ARG A 74 -3.39 -7.52 5.57
CA ARG A 74 -4.80 -7.34 5.93
C ARG A 74 -4.96 -6.81 7.36
N SER A 75 -4.31 -7.44 8.33
CA SER A 75 -4.45 -7.10 9.75
C SER A 75 -4.08 -5.63 10.04
N VAL A 76 -2.95 -5.17 9.51
CA VAL A 76 -2.50 -3.78 9.71
C VAL A 76 -3.41 -2.80 8.98
N THR A 77 -3.85 -3.13 7.76
CA THR A 77 -4.80 -2.31 6.99
C THR A 77 -6.10 -2.10 7.76
N THR A 78 -6.75 -3.20 8.19
CA THR A 78 -8.01 -3.15 8.93
C THR A 78 -7.87 -2.32 10.21
N ASN A 79 -6.80 -2.55 10.99
CA ASN A 79 -6.57 -1.81 12.23
C ASN A 79 -6.44 -0.30 12.00
N LEU A 80 -5.70 0.11 10.97
CA LEU A 80 -5.47 1.53 10.70
C LEU A 80 -6.69 2.22 10.11
N VAL A 81 -7.46 1.55 9.26
CA VAL A 81 -8.75 2.07 8.76
C VAL A 81 -9.70 2.33 9.92
N GLU A 82 -9.88 1.35 10.82
CA GLU A 82 -10.75 1.52 11.99
C GLU A 82 -10.28 2.64 12.92
N ARG A 83 -8.96 2.81 13.09
CA ARG A 83 -8.39 3.92 13.87
C ARG A 83 -8.68 5.26 13.23
N ALA A 84 -8.55 5.37 11.90
CA ALA A 84 -8.84 6.60 11.17
C ALA A 84 -10.31 6.99 11.27
N GLU A 85 -11.22 6.02 11.14
CA GLU A 85 -12.67 6.21 11.30
C GLU A 85 -13.03 6.69 12.70
N ARG A 86 -12.48 6.05 13.75
CA ARG A 86 -12.69 6.48 15.15
C ARG A 86 -12.17 7.89 15.41
N ALA A 87 -11.10 8.32 14.74
CA ALA A 87 -10.54 9.64 14.86
C ALA A 87 -11.26 10.70 14.00
N GLY A 88 -12.24 10.30 13.17
CA GLY A 88 -12.90 11.19 12.21
C GLY A 88 -11.96 11.74 11.13
N THR A 89 -10.78 11.15 10.96
CA THR A 89 -9.80 11.54 9.95
C THR A 89 -10.03 10.69 8.71
N TYR A 90 -10.71 11.22 7.71
CA TYR A 90 -10.88 10.55 6.42
C TYR A 90 -9.88 11.09 5.41
N VAL A 91 -9.23 10.18 4.69
CA VAL A 91 -8.44 10.53 3.51
C VAL A 91 -9.46 10.78 2.40
N GLY A 92 -9.87 12.05 2.21
CA GLY A 92 -10.75 12.50 1.12
C GLY A 92 -10.10 12.44 -0.27
N LEU A 93 -9.24 11.44 -0.49
CA LEU A 93 -8.52 11.24 -1.73
C LEU A 93 -9.34 10.22 -2.54
N GLU A 94 -10.24 10.75 -3.37
CA GLU A 94 -10.96 9.94 -4.35
C GLU A 94 -9.96 9.49 -5.42
N VAL A 95 -9.46 8.26 -5.29
CA VAL A 95 -8.70 7.62 -6.37
C VAL A 95 -9.72 7.28 -7.46
N SER A 96 -9.61 7.92 -8.64
CA SER A 96 -10.53 7.66 -9.75
C SER A 96 -10.51 6.18 -10.14
N ALA A 97 -11.64 5.67 -10.65
CA ALA A 97 -11.72 4.28 -11.13
C ALA A 97 -10.66 4.00 -12.21
N ASP A 98 -10.36 4.97 -13.07
CA ASP A 98 -9.29 4.89 -14.08
C ASP A 98 -7.90 4.79 -13.45
N SER A 99 -7.69 5.49 -12.33
CA SER A 99 -6.44 5.38 -11.57
C SER A 99 -6.32 3.97 -10.98
N LEU A 100 -7.39 3.39 -10.44
CA LEU A 100 -7.41 2.00 -9.97
C LEU A 100 -7.18 0.99 -11.11
N GLU A 101 -7.77 1.18 -12.29
CA GLU A 101 -7.56 0.28 -13.42
C GLU A 101 -6.12 0.35 -13.94
N ASN A 102 -5.57 1.55 -14.17
CA ASN A 102 -4.18 1.72 -14.61
C ASN A 102 -3.17 1.28 -13.55
N PHE A 103 -3.53 1.34 -12.27
CA PHE A 103 -2.71 0.86 -11.16
C PHE A 103 -2.54 -0.68 -11.14
N TYR A 104 -3.40 -1.39 -11.89
CA TYR A 104 -3.55 -2.83 -11.84
C TYR A 104 -3.50 -3.52 -13.22
N ARG A 105 -3.45 -2.78 -14.33
CA ARG A 105 -3.05 -3.29 -15.65
C ARG A 105 -1.53 -3.40 -15.74
#